data_AF-A0A196SNI7-F1
#
_entry.id   AF-A0A196SNI7-F1
#
_cell.length_a   1.000
_cell.length_b   1.000
_cell.length_c   1.000
_cell.angle_alpha   90.00
_cell.angle_beta   90.00
_cell.angle_gamma   90.00
#
_symmetry.space_group_name_H-M   'P 1'
#
loop_
_entity.id
_entity.type
_entity.pdbx_description
1 polymer ?
#
loop_
_entity_poly.entity_id
_entity_poly.type
_entity_poly.pdbx_seq_one_letter_code
_entity_poly.pdbx_strand_id
1 'polypeptide(L)'
;MKETIELEQCNTTVRFPKMIVVPKPKEFIRGGTAALVNILCTFPINKVMFRQQLTGSGILSVGKDIYREGFQYLYRGIGPPIMQKTICTSLMFGTYDFYRRLLLLVKQHHSASSTEETVFIRLLASSCSGLTEALLTPFERVQTLMQIPKYNDSFKNFFEAFKQMGLRECYTGFSAIALRNMLGSGLFLFFREPVQKHLPHSSNAAVNLLNDFLSGAVLGACISTLSFPFSVAKVQLQKDVQHRPGVSVFRAIKEVIVERGSVLGLYNGAKVNFCRALISWGIVNAVYERFGVLFPNN
;
A
#
# COMPACT_ATOMS: atom_id res chain seq x y z
N MET A 1 55.47 -16.31 36.33
CA MET A 1 54.84 -16.52 35.01
C MET A 1 53.40 -16.97 35.24
N LYS A 2 52.48 -16.00 35.30
CA LYS A 2 51.02 -16.14 35.24
C LYS A 2 50.48 -14.72 35.07
N GLU A 3 50.24 -14.34 33.82
CA GLU A 3 49.61 -13.09 33.43
C GLU A 3 48.18 -13.06 33.97
N THR A 4 47.85 -12.01 34.72
CA THR A 4 46.48 -11.63 35.06
C THR A 4 46.23 -10.34 34.30
N ILE A 5 45.45 -10.43 33.22
CA ILE A 5 45.00 -9.26 32.46
C ILE A 5 43.79 -8.70 33.21
N GLU A 6 43.98 -7.54 33.81
CA GLU A 6 42.91 -6.68 34.31
C GLU A 6 42.10 -6.16 33.11
N LEU A 7 40.84 -6.57 33.01
CA LEU A 7 39.86 -5.94 32.12
C LEU A 7 39.13 -4.85 32.90
N GLU A 8 39.57 -3.63 32.63
CA GLU A 8 39.01 -2.37 33.09
C GLU A 8 37.52 -2.26 32.70
N GLN A 9 36.69 -1.95 33.70
CA GLN A 9 35.26 -1.72 33.56
C GLN A 9 34.98 -0.46 32.74
N CYS A 10 34.63 -0.59 31.45
CA CYS A 10 33.97 0.49 30.71
C CYS A 10 32.44 0.38 30.88
N ASN A 11 31.98 1.01 31.95
CA ASN A 11 30.58 1.15 32.32
C ASN A 11 29.85 2.10 31.36
N THR A 12 29.47 1.63 30.17
CA THR A 12 28.56 2.37 29.28
C THR A 12 27.20 1.67 29.28
N THR A 13 26.32 2.04 30.21
CA THR A 13 24.91 1.68 30.16
C THR A 13 24.27 2.31 28.93
N VAL A 14 24.31 1.61 27.79
CA VAL A 14 23.55 1.95 26.59
C VAL A 14 22.07 1.79 26.93
N ARG A 15 21.40 2.92 27.24
CA ARG A 15 19.95 2.97 27.29
C ARG A 15 19.41 2.77 25.87
N PHE A 16 19.16 1.51 25.51
CA PHE A 16 18.37 1.18 24.33
C PHE A 16 16.98 1.81 24.48
N PRO A 17 16.48 2.60 23.50
CA PRO A 17 15.08 2.97 23.50
C PRO A 17 14.25 1.68 23.42
N LYS A 18 13.48 1.40 24.47
CA LYS A 18 12.46 0.35 24.48
C LYS A 18 11.42 0.67 23.40
N MET A 19 11.62 0.21 22.17
CA MET A 19 10.54 0.05 21.20
C MET A 19 10.51 -1.41 20.74
N ILE A 20 10.20 -2.28 21.71
CA ILE A 20 9.51 -3.53 21.43
C ILE A 20 8.04 -3.13 21.26
N VAL A 21 7.55 -3.11 20.03
CA VAL A 21 6.11 -3.13 19.80
C VAL A 21 5.82 -4.39 18.99
N VAL A 22 5.81 -5.54 19.67
CA VAL A 22 4.84 -6.57 19.27
C VAL A 22 3.50 -5.86 19.45
N PRO A 23 2.73 -5.60 18.39
CA PRO A 23 1.46 -4.92 18.57
C PRO A 23 0.65 -5.86 19.46
N LYS A 24 0.32 -5.40 20.68
CA LYS A 24 -0.54 -6.14 21.61
C LYS A 24 -1.79 -6.57 20.84
N PRO A 25 -2.50 -7.65 21.19
CA PRO A 25 -3.74 -8.04 20.50
C PRO A 25 -4.73 -6.88 20.29
N LYS A 26 -4.72 -5.90 21.20
CA LYS A 26 -5.46 -4.62 21.10
C LYS A 26 -5.05 -3.78 19.88
N GLU A 27 -3.77 -3.65 19.58
CA GLU A 27 -3.22 -2.95 18.41
C GLU A 27 -3.55 -3.66 17.09
N PHE A 28 -3.55 -4.99 17.10
CA PHE A 28 -4.03 -5.80 15.97
C PHE A 28 -5.49 -5.50 15.66
N ILE A 29 -6.35 -5.55 16.68
CA ILE A 29 -7.79 -5.28 16.53
C ILE A 29 -8.00 -3.86 16.03
N ARG A 30 -7.30 -2.87 16.62
CA ARG A 30 -7.35 -1.47 16.19
C ARG A 30 -6.96 -1.30 14.71
N GLY A 31 -5.84 -1.91 14.30
CA GLY A 31 -5.37 -1.83 12.92
C GLY A 31 -6.28 -2.56 11.93
N GLY A 32 -6.80 -3.73 12.30
CA GLY A 32 -7.74 -4.52 11.50
C GLY A 32 -9.07 -3.82 11.31
N THR A 33 -9.66 -3.29 12.39
CA THR A 33 -10.92 -2.53 12.34
C THR A 33 -10.75 -1.22 11.56
N ALA A 34 -9.65 -0.48 11.78
CA ALA A 34 -9.35 0.72 10.98
C ALA A 34 -9.23 0.40 9.49
N ALA A 35 -8.58 -0.71 9.13
CA ALA A 35 -8.46 -1.14 7.75
C ALA A 35 -9.82 -1.54 7.15
N LEU A 36 -10.66 -2.26 7.90
CA LEU A 36 -11.99 -2.67 7.44
C LEU A 36 -12.90 -1.45 7.20
N VAL A 37 -12.99 -0.55 8.17
CA VAL A 37 -13.78 0.69 8.06
C VAL A 37 -13.28 1.53 6.89
N ASN A 38 -11.96 1.68 6.76
CA ASN A 38 -11.36 2.39 5.63
C ASN A 38 -11.74 1.77 4.28
N ILE A 39 -11.66 0.45 4.14
CA ILE A 39 -12.05 -0.24 2.90
C ILE A 39 -13.53 0.01 2.61
N LEU A 40 -14.42 -0.19 3.58
CA LEU A 40 -15.87 0.00 3.40
C LEU A 40 -16.21 1.43 2.95
N CYS A 41 -15.67 2.44 3.62
CA CYS A 41 -15.94 3.83 3.30
C CYS A 41 -15.34 4.27 1.96
N THR A 42 -14.14 3.79 1.63
CA THR A 42 -13.43 4.23 0.42
C THR A 42 -13.75 3.39 -0.82
N PHE A 43 -14.43 2.25 -0.67
CA PHE A 43 -14.71 1.34 -1.79
C PHE A 43 -15.51 1.98 -2.93
N PRO A 44 -16.60 2.75 -2.69
CA PRO A 44 -17.33 3.42 -3.77
C PRO A 44 -16.44 4.37 -4.58
N ILE A 45 -15.58 5.13 -3.88
CA ILE A 45 -14.63 6.06 -4.50
C ILE A 45 -13.58 5.27 -5.31
N ASN A 46 -13.11 4.15 -4.76
CA ASN A 46 -12.19 3.25 -5.44
C ASN A 46 -12.80 2.67 -6.73
N LYS A 47 -14.09 2.29 -6.70
CA LYS A 47 -14.78 1.75 -7.87
C LYS A 47 -14.90 2.81 -8.98
N VAL A 48 -15.25 4.05 -8.65
CA VAL A 48 -15.28 5.16 -9.61
C VAL A 48 -13.90 5.38 -10.22
N MET A 49 -12.86 5.48 -9.39
CA MET A 49 -11.49 5.64 -9.85
C MET A 49 -11.05 4.50 -10.78
N PHE A 50 -11.32 3.25 -10.40
CA PHE A 50 -11.01 2.07 -11.20
C PHE A 50 -11.70 2.12 -12.58
N ARG A 51 -12.97 2.51 -12.62
CA ARG A 51 -13.70 2.64 -13.90
C ARG A 51 -13.16 3.76 -14.79
N GLN A 52 -12.69 4.86 -14.21
CA GLN A 52 -11.96 5.88 -14.97
C GLN A 52 -10.62 5.35 -15.50
N GLN A 53 -9.89 4.56 -14.69
CA GLN A 53 -8.65 3.91 -15.13
C GLN A 53 -8.88 2.87 -16.21
N LEU A 54 -10.02 2.19 -16.23
CA LEU A 54 -10.37 1.18 -17.23
C LEU A 54 -10.83 1.81 -18.55
N THR A 55 -11.78 2.74 -18.48
CA THR A 55 -12.46 3.29 -19.67
C THR A 55 -11.81 4.56 -20.22
N GLY A 56 -10.98 5.23 -19.43
CA GLY A 56 -10.49 6.56 -19.76
C GLY A 56 -11.57 7.65 -19.73
N SER A 57 -12.74 7.38 -19.16
CA SER A 57 -13.86 8.32 -19.15
C SER A 57 -13.84 9.31 -17.98
N GLY A 58 -14.61 10.39 -18.12
CA GLY A 58 -14.80 11.39 -17.06
C GLY A 58 -15.56 10.84 -15.84
N ILE A 59 -15.46 11.54 -14.71
CA ILE A 59 -16.08 11.09 -13.45
C ILE A 59 -17.61 11.01 -13.54
N LEU A 60 -18.23 11.93 -14.27
CA LEU A 60 -19.69 12.02 -14.41
C LEU A 60 -20.25 10.89 -15.26
N SER A 61 -19.62 10.55 -16.38
CA SER A 61 -20.06 9.44 -17.23
C SER A 61 -19.90 8.11 -16.50
N VAL A 62 -18.75 7.89 -15.85
CA VAL A 62 -18.52 6.70 -15.02
C VAL A 62 -19.53 6.59 -13.87
N GLY A 63 -19.84 7.71 -13.20
CA GLY A 63 -20.86 7.72 -12.14
C GLY A 63 -22.25 7.33 -12.66
N LYS A 64 -22.62 7.82 -13.85
CA LYS A 64 -23.88 7.47 -14.52
C LYS A 64 -23.92 5.99 -14.93
N ASP A 65 -22.81 5.44 -15.41
CA ASP A 65 -22.70 4.03 -15.78
C ASP A 65 -22.85 3.12 -14.57
N ILE A 66 -22.18 3.45 -13.45
CA ILE A 66 -22.32 2.71 -12.19
C ILE A 66 -23.75 2.79 -11.66
N TYR A 67 -24.40 3.95 -11.75
CA TYR A 67 -25.79 4.11 -11.36
C TYR A 67 -26.74 3.23 -12.20
N ARG A 68 -26.50 3.15 -13.52
CA ARG A 68 -27.27 2.31 -14.45
C ARG A 68 -27.05 0.81 -14.23
N GLU A 69 -25.85 0.39 -13.82
CA GLU A 69 -25.59 -1.00 -13.44
C GLU A 69 -26.43 -1.42 -12.22
N GLY A 70 -26.66 -0.49 -11.29
CA GLY A 70 -27.45 -0.68 -10.09
C GLY A 70 -26.61 -0.70 -8.80
N PHE A 71 -27.23 -0.26 -7.70
CA PHE A 71 -26.58 -0.09 -6.41
C PHE A 71 -25.98 -1.37 -5.82
N GLN A 72 -26.57 -2.54 -6.12
CA GLN A 72 -26.05 -3.84 -5.70
C GLN A 72 -24.62 -4.11 -6.18
N TYR A 73 -24.24 -3.56 -7.35
CA TYR A 73 -22.90 -3.76 -7.88
C TYR A 73 -21.88 -2.77 -7.33
N LEU A 74 -22.29 -1.74 -6.58
CA LEU A 74 -21.37 -0.72 -6.04
C LEU A 74 -20.26 -1.33 -5.17
N TYR A 75 -20.59 -2.37 -4.40
CA TYR A 75 -19.66 -3.09 -3.52
C TYR A 75 -19.12 -4.39 -4.13
N ARG A 76 -19.40 -4.64 -5.41
CA ARG A 76 -18.90 -5.83 -6.10
C ARG A 76 -17.37 -5.79 -6.20
N GLY A 77 -16.72 -6.84 -5.73
CA GLY A 77 -15.25 -6.95 -5.71
C GLY A 77 -14.59 -6.45 -4.42
N ILE A 78 -15.37 -6.16 -3.36
CA ILE A 78 -14.83 -5.76 -2.05
C ILE A 78 -14.21 -6.92 -1.25
N GLY A 79 -14.59 -8.17 -1.54
CA GLY A 79 -14.03 -9.36 -0.88
C GLY A 79 -12.50 -9.46 -0.98
N PRO A 80 -11.92 -9.49 -2.20
CA PRO A 80 -10.47 -9.59 -2.36
C PRO A 80 -9.63 -8.56 -1.59
N PRO A 81 -9.92 -7.24 -1.58
CA PRO A 81 -9.12 -6.29 -0.80
C PRO A 81 -9.24 -6.48 0.71
N ILE A 82 -10.40 -6.92 1.23
CA ILE A 82 -10.53 -7.29 2.65
C ILE A 82 -9.63 -8.48 2.96
N MET A 83 -9.71 -9.55 2.17
CA MET A 83 -8.90 -10.76 2.37
C MET A 83 -7.40 -10.46 2.25
N GLN A 84 -7.01 -9.72 1.22
CA GLN A 84 -5.62 -9.29 1.01
C GLN A 84 -5.11 -8.52 2.22
N LYS A 85 -5.90 -7.56 2.73
CA LYS A 85 -5.49 -6.74 3.86
C LYS A 85 -5.36 -7.55 5.14
N THR A 86 -6.27 -8.49 5.40
CA THR A 86 -6.16 -9.43 6.52
C THR A 86 -4.89 -10.27 6.43
N ILE A 87 -4.57 -10.80 5.24
CA ILE A 87 -3.35 -11.60 5.01
C ILE A 87 -2.10 -10.75 5.19
N CYS A 88 -2.04 -9.55 4.59
CA CYS A 88 -0.93 -8.61 4.78
C CYS A 88 -0.68 -8.34 6.25
N THR A 89 -1.74 -7.98 6.98
CA THR A 89 -1.64 -7.66 8.40
C THR A 89 -1.11 -8.87 9.16
N SER A 90 -1.68 -10.06 8.99
CA SER A 90 -1.21 -11.30 9.62
C SER A 90 0.24 -11.66 9.29
N LEU A 91 0.65 -11.51 8.02
CA LEU A 91 2.03 -11.74 7.59
C LEU A 91 2.98 -10.72 8.20
N MET A 92 2.58 -9.45 8.30
CA MET A 92 3.40 -8.40 8.94
C MET A 92 3.66 -8.70 10.42
N PHE A 93 2.73 -9.33 11.15
CA PHE A 93 3.00 -9.78 12.52
C PHE A 93 4.14 -10.80 12.59
N GLY A 94 4.16 -11.79 11.70
CA GLY A 94 5.22 -12.82 11.68
C GLY A 94 6.55 -12.33 11.10
N THR A 95 6.48 -11.55 10.02
CA THR A 95 7.65 -11.07 9.28
C THR A 95 8.34 -9.88 9.94
N TYR A 96 7.62 -9.01 10.65
CA TYR A 96 8.24 -7.90 11.39
C TYR A 96 9.25 -8.40 12.42
N ASP A 97 8.90 -9.44 13.19
CA ASP A 97 9.82 -10.05 14.16
C ASP A 97 11.00 -10.78 13.49
N PHE A 98 10.81 -11.29 12.27
CA PHE A 98 11.89 -11.87 11.47
C PHE A 98 12.85 -10.80 10.95
N TYR A 99 12.36 -9.76 10.27
CA TYR A 99 13.18 -8.66 9.75
C TYR A 99 13.85 -7.85 10.85
N ARG A 100 13.19 -7.67 12.01
CA ARG A 100 13.81 -7.04 13.18
C ARG A 100 15.01 -7.82 13.68
N ARG A 101 14.90 -9.15 13.79
CA ARG A 101 16.03 -10.02 14.21
C ARG A 101 17.16 -9.94 13.20
N LEU A 102 16.85 -9.98 11.91
CA LEU A 102 17.85 -9.85 10.84
C LEU A 102 18.55 -8.48 10.87
N LEU A 103 17.81 -7.38 11.02
CA LEU A 103 18.36 -6.02 11.09
C LEU A 103 19.18 -5.78 12.36
N LEU A 104 18.80 -6.40 13.49
CA LEU A 104 19.60 -6.33 14.71
C LEU A 104 20.92 -7.08 14.57
N LEU A 105 20.92 -8.24 13.88
CA LEU A 105 22.16 -8.98 13.57
C LEU A 105 23.08 -8.18 12.63
N VAL A 106 22.52 -7.51 11.62
CA VAL A 106 23.28 -6.64 10.71
C VAL A 106 23.82 -5.40 11.44
N LYS A 107 23.01 -4.75 12.29
CA LYS A 107 23.41 -3.57 13.06
C LYS A 107 24.51 -3.88 14.08
N GLN A 108 24.54 -5.10 14.61
CA GLN A 108 25.58 -5.55 15.53
C GLN A 108 26.94 -5.80 14.83
N HIS A 109 26.94 -5.93 13.50
CA HIS A 109 28.14 -6.13 12.67
C HIS A 109 28.62 -4.85 11.96
N HIS A 110 27.82 -3.77 11.94
CA HIS A 110 28.13 -2.49 11.28
C HIS A 110 27.93 -1.31 12.25
N SER A 111 28.62 -1.36 13.40
CA SER A 111 28.87 -0.13 14.17
C SER A 111 29.96 0.66 13.45
N ALA A 112 29.59 1.82 12.91
CA ALA A 112 30.40 2.83 12.22
C ALA A 112 30.52 2.70 10.69
N SER A 113 29.53 3.20 9.95
CA SER A 113 29.74 3.77 8.61
C SER A 113 28.61 4.75 8.23
N SER A 114 28.88 5.61 7.26
CA SER A 114 28.28 6.92 6.93
C SER A 114 26.75 6.99 6.76
N THR A 115 26.20 8.18 7.02
CA THR A 115 24.77 8.54 6.87
C THR A 115 24.21 8.21 5.47
N GLU A 116 25.03 8.26 4.41
CA GLU A 116 24.59 7.99 3.04
C GLU A 116 24.35 6.50 2.74
N GLU A 117 25.19 5.61 3.27
CA GLU A 117 25.03 4.15 3.13
C GLU A 117 23.73 3.68 3.80
N THR A 118 23.37 4.32 4.93
CA THR A 118 22.14 4.03 5.67
C THR A 118 20.87 4.37 4.89
N VAL A 119 20.87 5.45 4.09
CA VAL A 119 19.71 5.84 3.27
C VAL A 119 19.50 4.83 2.14
N PHE A 120 20.57 4.44 1.45
CA PHE A 120 20.49 3.46 0.37
C PHE A 120 19.93 2.11 0.84
N ILE A 121 20.43 1.60 1.97
CA ILE A 121 19.94 0.34 2.57
C ILE A 121 18.45 0.45 2.94
N ARG A 122 18.01 1.58 3.51
CA ARG A 122 16.60 1.82 3.83
C ARG A 122 15.71 1.79 2.58
N LEU A 123 16.14 2.43 1.49
CA LEU A 123 15.39 2.45 0.23
C LEU A 123 15.29 1.06 -0.41
N LEU A 124 16.39 0.30 -0.40
CA LEU A 124 16.38 -1.09 -0.87
C LEU A 124 15.46 -1.97 -0.03
N ALA A 125 15.52 -1.87 1.30
CA ALA A 125 14.63 -2.61 2.18
C ALA A 125 13.15 -2.27 1.94
N SER A 126 12.83 -0.98 1.76
CA SER A 126 11.48 -0.52 1.44
C SER A 126 10.99 -1.04 0.09
N SER A 127 11.87 -1.03 -0.91
CA SER A 127 11.61 -1.54 -2.26
C SER A 127 11.34 -3.05 -2.25
N CYS A 128 12.16 -3.82 -1.52
CA CYS A 128 11.97 -5.25 -1.32
C CYS A 128 10.65 -5.56 -0.61
N SER A 129 10.28 -4.76 0.40
CA SER A 129 8.97 -4.90 1.07
C SER A 129 7.80 -4.66 0.11
N GLY A 130 7.90 -3.66 -0.77
CA GLY A 130 6.91 -3.42 -1.83
C GLY A 130 6.81 -4.58 -2.83
N LEU A 131 7.94 -5.23 -3.14
CA LEU A 131 7.97 -6.43 -3.97
C LEU A 131 7.33 -7.63 -3.27
N THR A 132 7.53 -7.80 -1.97
CA THR A 132 6.85 -8.85 -1.19
C THR A 132 5.33 -8.65 -1.21
N GLU A 133 4.85 -7.41 -1.10
CA GLU A 133 3.41 -7.12 -1.23
C GLU A 133 2.87 -7.47 -2.63
N ALA A 134 3.69 -7.37 -3.67
CA ALA A 134 3.29 -7.78 -5.02
C ALA A 134 3.01 -9.28 -5.15
N LEU A 135 3.47 -10.13 -4.22
CA LEU A 135 3.09 -11.56 -4.19
C LEU A 135 1.57 -11.75 -4.02
N LEU A 136 0.87 -10.75 -3.47
CA LEU A 136 -0.58 -10.75 -3.32
C LEU A 136 -1.32 -10.27 -4.58
N THR A 137 -0.62 -10.20 -5.72
CA THR A 137 -1.20 -9.93 -7.05
C THR A 137 -2.49 -10.71 -7.34
N PRO A 138 -2.64 -12.00 -6.97
CA PRO A 138 -3.89 -12.73 -7.21
C PRO A 138 -5.14 -12.05 -6.62
N PHE A 139 -5.02 -11.43 -5.45
CA PHE A 139 -6.14 -10.71 -4.84
C PHE A 139 -6.50 -9.45 -5.63
N GLU A 140 -5.50 -8.65 -6.00
CA GLU A 140 -5.70 -7.47 -6.84
C GLU A 140 -6.28 -7.85 -8.21
N ARG A 141 -5.85 -8.99 -8.77
CA ARG A 141 -6.32 -9.48 -10.06
C ARG A 141 -7.80 -9.88 -10.01
N VAL A 142 -8.21 -10.67 -9.01
CA VAL A 142 -9.61 -11.05 -8.82
C VAL A 142 -10.46 -9.79 -8.56
N GLN A 143 -9.96 -8.86 -7.75
CA GLN A 143 -10.63 -7.57 -7.52
C GLN A 143 -10.84 -6.78 -8.82
N THR A 144 -9.83 -6.69 -9.68
CA THR A 144 -9.92 -5.98 -10.96
C THR A 144 -11.03 -6.59 -11.82
N LEU A 145 -11.05 -7.92 -11.97
CA LEU A 145 -12.05 -8.59 -12.79
C LEU A 145 -13.48 -8.47 -12.25
N MET A 146 -13.65 -8.65 -10.94
CA MET A 146 -14.96 -8.53 -10.31
C MET A 146 -15.56 -7.12 -10.37
N GLN A 147 -14.73 -6.09 -10.58
CA GLN A 147 -15.21 -4.72 -10.75
C GLN A 147 -15.62 -4.38 -12.20
N ILE A 148 -15.33 -5.26 -13.18
CA ILE A 148 -15.65 -5.05 -14.59
C ILE A 148 -17.04 -5.65 -14.91
N PRO A 149 -17.95 -4.93 -15.61
CA PRO A 149 -19.31 -5.40 -15.88
C PRO A 149 -19.35 -6.69 -16.69
N LYS A 150 -18.39 -6.85 -17.61
CA LYS A 150 -18.24 -8.03 -18.47
C LYS A 150 -18.23 -9.35 -17.69
N TYR A 151 -17.74 -9.34 -16.45
CA TYR A 151 -17.65 -10.55 -15.61
C TYR A 151 -18.72 -10.59 -14.52
N ASN A 152 -19.79 -9.78 -14.66
CA ASN A 152 -20.83 -9.71 -13.64
C ASN A 152 -21.60 -11.04 -13.49
N ASP A 153 -21.68 -11.85 -14.54
CA ASP A 153 -22.39 -13.13 -14.48
C ASP A 153 -21.42 -14.32 -14.39
N SER A 154 -20.14 -14.10 -14.70
CA SER A 154 -19.11 -15.16 -14.73
C SER A 154 -18.53 -15.46 -13.35
N PHE A 155 -18.37 -14.46 -12.48
CA PHE A 155 -17.71 -14.62 -11.18
C PHE A 155 -18.63 -14.22 -10.04
N LYS A 156 -19.27 -15.20 -9.38
CA LYS A 156 -20.15 -14.90 -8.24
C LYS A 156 -19.31 -14.52 -7.01
N ASN A 157 -18.25 -15.27 -6.75
CA ASN A 157 -17.41 -15.12 -5.56
C ASN A 157 -15.91 -15.12 -5.88
N PHE A 158 -15.10 -14.62 -4.92
CA PHE A 158 -13.64 -14.61 -5.02
C PHE A 158 -13.06 -16.01 -5.31
N PHE A 159 -13.48 -17.03 -4.55
CA PHE A 159 -12.97 -18.40 -4.69
C PHE A 159 -13.31 -19.02 -6.04
N GLU A 160 -14.49 -18.72 -6.57
CA GLU A 160 -14.91 -19.19 -7.88
C GLU A 160 -14.06 -18.55 -8.98
N ALA A 161 -13.88 -17.22 -8.93
CA ALA A 161 -13.01 -16.50 -9.85
C ALA A 161 -11.56 -17.01 -9.80
N PHE A 162 -11.03 -17.20 -8.59
CA PHE A 162 -9.68 -17.71 -8.38
C PHE A 162 -9.50 -19.14 -8.94
N LYS A 163 -10.48 -20.02 -8.73
CA LYS A 163 -10.46 -21.39 -9.23
C LYS A 163 -10.56 -21.45 -10.76
N GLN A 164 -11.39 -20.59 -11.38
CA GLN A 164 -11.62 -20.59 -12.83
C GLN A 164 -10.45 -20.01 -13.63
N MET A 165 -9.68 -19.06 -13.09
CA MET A 165 -8.57 -18.41 -13.81
C MET A 165 -7.32 -19.29 -13.95
N GLY A 166 -7.07 -20.18 -13.00
CA GLY A 166 -5.81 -20.92 -12.91
C GLY A 166 -4.65 -20.07 -12.37
N LEU A 167 -3.64 -20.75 -11.80
CA LEU A 167 -2.58 -20.10 -11.03
C LEU A 167 -1.73 -19.12 -11.84
N ARG A 168 -1.41 -19.44 -13.10
CA ARG A 168 -0.58 -18.58 -13.95
C ARG A 168 -1.28 -17.26 -14.30
N GLU A 169 -2.58 -17.31 -14.60
CA GLU A 169 -3.36 -16.11 -14.95
C GLU A 169 -3.59 -15.18 -13.76
N CYS A 170 -3.66 -15.73 -12.54
CA CYS A 170 -3.77 -14.95 -11.33
C CYS A 170 -2.59 -13.97 -11.13
N TYR A 171 -1.41 -14.27 -11.70
CA TYR A 171 -0.22 -13.39 -11.64
C TYR A 171 -0.09 -12.44 -12.85
N THR A 172 -1.08 -12.39 -13.74
CA THR A 172 -1.09 -11.43 -14.84
C THR A 172 -1.10 -9.99 -14.30
N GLY A 173 -0.15 -9.18 -14.75
CA GLY A 173 0.07 -7.80 -14.27
C GLY A 173 0.98 -7.69 -13.04
N PHE A 174 1.60 -8.79 -12.58
CA PHE A 174 2.57 -8.78 -11.47
C PHE A 174 3.68 -7.73 -11.65
N SER A 175 4.25 -7.63 -12.86
CA SER A 175 5.32 -6.65 -13.15
C SER A 175 4.87 -5.20 -12.95
N ALA A 176 3.63 -4.86 -13.33
CA ALA A 176 3.07 -3.53 -13.11
C ALA A 176 2.82 -3.25 -11.62
N ILE A 177 2.37 -4.25 -10.87
CA ILE A 177 2.18 -4.14 -9.41
C ILE A 177 3.52 -3.99 -8.70
N ALA A 178 4.50 -4.82 -9.06
CA ALA A 178 5.84 -4.78 -8.49
C ALA A 178 6.49 -3.41 -8.70
N LEU A 179 6.44 -2.86 -9.93
CA LEU A 179 6.97 -1.52 -10.21
C LEU A 179 6.21 -0.43 -9.43
N ARG A 180 4.87 -0.49 -9.40
CA ARG A 180 4.04 0.46 -8.64
C ARG A 180 4.40 0.45 -7.16
N ASN A 181 4.50 -0.73 -6.55
CA ASN A 181 4.75 -0.89 -5.12
C ASN A 181 6.20 -0.52 -4.77
N MET A 182 7.17 -0.93 -5.57
CA MET A 182 8.58 -0.58 -5.39
C MET A 182 8.79 0.94 -5.46
N LEU A 183 8.24 1.59 -6.48
CA LEU A 183 8.28 3.04 -6.63
C LEU A 183 7.56 3.74 -5.48
N GLY A 184 6.36 3.28 -5.12
CA GLY A 184 5.56 3.84 -4.03
C GLY A 184 6.28 3.80 -2.68
N SER A 185 6.75 2.62 -2.27
CA SER A 185 7.42 2.41 -0.99
C SER A 185 8.79 3.08 -0.93
N GLY A 186 9.56 3.04 -2.02
CA GLY A 186 10.87 3.70 -2.13
C GLY A 186 10.74 5.22 -1.99
N LEU A 187 9.88 5.85 -2.79
CA LEU A 187 9.68 7.30 -2.76
C LEU A 187 9.07 7.77 -1.43
N PHE A 188 8.17 6.99 -0.84
CA PHE A 188 7.59 7.34 0.45
C PHE A 188 8.67 7.44 1.53
N LEU A 189 9.54 6.43 1.62
CA LEU A 189 10.61 6.44 2.61
C LEU A 189 11.66 7.52 2.31
N PHE A 190 12.00 7.75 1.03
CA PHE A 190 12.94 8.78 0.61
C PHE A 190 12.50 10.19 1.02
N PHE A 191 11.25 10.55 0.72
CA PHE A 191 10.74 11.90 0.96
C PHE A 191 10.19 12.12 2.36
N ARG A 192 9.89 11.06 3.12
CA ARG A 192 9.31 11.19 4.45
C ARG A 192 10.20 11.99 5.41
N GLU A 193 11.48 11.64 5.52
CA GLU A 193 12.39 12.33 6.46
C GLU A 193 12.59 13.82 6.11
N PRO A 194 12.90 14.21 4.86
CA PRO A 194 12.97 15.61 4.47
C PRO A 194 11.68 16.39 4.76
N VAL A 195 10.52 15.80 4.45
CA VAL A 195 9.23 16.45 4.70
C VAL A 195 9.01 16.65 6.20
N GLN A 196 9.28 15.65 7.03
CA GLN A 196 9.10 15.75 8.49
C GLN A 196 10.02 16.80 9.14
N LYS A 197 11.25 16.97 8.63
CA LYS A 197 12.19 18.00 9.14
C LYS A 197 11.72 19.43 8.92
N HIS A 198 10.90 19.67 7.90
CA HIS A 198 10.37 21.00 7.58
C HIS A 198 9.03 21.30 8.28
N LEU A 199 8.48 20.35 9.05
CA LEU A 199 7.22 20.56 9.76
C LEU A 199 7.47 21.31 11.08
N PRO A 200 6.62 22.30 11.41
CA PRO A 200 6.74 23.03 12.67
C PRO A 200 6.52 22.06 13.84
N HIS A 201 7.50 22.02 14.73
CA HIS A 201 7.40 21.28 15.98
C HIS A 201 6.74 22.16 17.04
N SER A 202 5.58 21.73 17.53
CA SER A 202 4.83 22.40 18.59
C SER A 202 5.07 21.70 19.94
N SER A 203 4.83 22.41 21.05
CA SER A 203 4.81 21.81 22.38
C SER A 203 3.62 20.84 22.57
N ASN A 204 2.58 20.94 21.73
CA ASN A 204 1.40 20.08 21.80
C ASN A 204 1.60 18.81 20.96
N ALA A 205 1.59 17.66 21.63
CA ALA A 205 1.71 16.34 20.98
C ALA A 205 0.62 16.08 19.93
N ALA A 206 -0.61 16.54 20.15
CA ALA A 206 -1.70 16.37 19.19
C ALA A 206 -1.46 17.15 17.89
N VAL A 207 -0.85 18.34 17.98
CA VAL A 207 -0.50 19.16 16.81
C VAL A 207 0.61 18.50 16.00
N ASN A 208 1.62 17.93 16.68
CA ASN A 208 2.70 17.20 16.00
C ASN A 208 2.18 15.94 15.30
N LEU A 209 1.31 15.17 15.96
CA LEU A 209 0.65 14.00 15.37
C LEU A 209 -0.18 14.40 14.13
N LEU A 210 -0.92 15.50 14.21
CA LEU A 210 -1.70 16.02 13.09
C LEU A 210 -0.80 16.48 11.93
N ASN A 211 0.32 17.15 12.21
CA ASN A 211 1.29 17.59 11.20
C ASN A 211 1.97 16.40 10.49
N ASP A 212 2.44 15.42 11.25
CA ASP A 212 3.00 14.17 10.72
C ASP A 212 1.99 13.41 9.86
N PHE A 213 0.73 13.42 10.30
CA PHE A 213 -0.36 12.79 9.60
C PHE A 213 -0.68 13.49 8.27
N LEU A 214 -0.90 14.81 8.29
CA LEU A 214 -1.26 15.57 7.09
C LEU A 214 -0.13 15.55 6.05
N SER A 215 1.11 15.67 6.51
CA SER A 215 2.28 15.58 5.64
C SER A 215 2.42 14.19 5.00
N GLY A 216 2.20 13.13 5.77
CA GLY A 216 2.17 11.76 5.26
C GLY A 216 1.05 11.52 4.25
N ALA A 217 -0.14 12.07 4.50
CA ALA A 217 -1.29 11.97 3.62
C ALA A 217 -1.06 12.68 2.28
N VAL A 218 -0.56 13.92 2.31
CA VAL A 218 -0.21 14.70 1.10
C VAL A 218 0.92 14.03 0.35
N LEU A 219 1.98 13.61 1.04
CA LEU A 219 3.11 12.91 0.42
C LEU A 219 2.65 11.63 -0.28
N GLY A 220 1.86 10.80 0.40
CA GLY A 220 1.29 9.58 -0.17
C GLY A 220 0.38 9.85 -1.37
N ALA A 221 -0.44 10.91 -1.31
CA ALA A 221 -1.29 11.30 -2.41
C ALA A 221 -0.47 11.76 -3.64
N CYS A 222 0.57 12.56 -3.44
CA CYS A 222 1.50 12.98 -4.50
C CYS A 222 2.24 11.80 -5.15
N ILE A 223 2.79 10.89 -4.33
CA ILE A 223 3.45 9.67 -4.82
C ILE A 223 2.47 8.81 -5.60
N SER A 224 1.22 8.69 -5.13
CA SER A 224 0.21 7.89 -5.83
C SER A 224 -0.18 8.48 -7.19
N THR A 225 -0.16 9.82 -7.32
CA THR A 225 -0.35 10.52 -8.59
C THR A 225 0.84 10.29 -9.51
N LEU A 226 2.07 10.37 -9.00
CA LEU A 226 3.28 10.09 -9.80
C LEU A 226 3.32 8.65 -10.31
N SER A 227 2.93 7.69 -9.47
CA SER A 227 2.86 6.25 -9.79
C SER A 227 1.58 5.85 -10.55
N PHE A 228 0.74 6.83 -10.93
CA PHE A 228 -0.56 6.56 -11.55
C PHE A 228 -0.48 5.89 -12.92
N PRO A 229 0.49 6.21 -13.81
CA PRO A 229 0.68 5.47 -15.07
C PRO A 229 0.86 3.96 -14.88
N PHE A 230 1.60 3.53 -13.85
CA PHE A 230 1.75 2.11 -13.51
C PHE A 230 0.46 1.48 -12.99
N SER A 231 -0.37 2.26 -12.29
CA SER A 231 -1.70 1.81 -11.86
C SER A 231 -2.63 1.59 -13.05
N VAL A 232 -2.57 2.45 -14.07
CA VAL A 232 -3.31 2.26 -15.32
C VAL A 232 -2.77 1.09 -16.13
N ALA A 233 -1.44 0.92 -16.22
CA ALA A 233 -0.82 -0.23 -16.85
C ALA A 233 -1.27 -1.55 -16.19
N LYS A 234 -1.35 -1.58 -14.85
CA LYS A 234 -1.90 -2.71 -14.10
C LYS A 234 -3.32 -3.02 -14.57
N VAL A 235 -4.23 -2.04 -14.57
CA VAL A 235 -5.63 -2.26 -14.99
C VAL A 235 -5.71 -2.76 -16.43
N GLN A 236 -4.90 -2.19 -17.33
CA GLN A 236 -4.84 -2.61 -18.74
C GLN A 236 -4.38 -4.06 -18.89
N LEU A 237 -3.35 -4.47 -18.15
CA LEU A 237 -2.89 -5.86 -18.13
C LEU A 237 -3.89 -6.78 -17.43
N GLN A 238 -4.67 -6.26 -16.48
CA GLN A 238 -5.56 -7.04 -15.63
C GLN A 238 -7.01 -7.18 -16.14
N LYS A 239 -7.41 -6.44 -17.18
CA LYS A 239 -8.82 -6.35 -17.60
C LYS A 239 -9.37 -7.60 -18.30
N ASP A 240 -8.52 -8.44 -18.88
CA ASP A 240 -8.93 -9.62 -19.66
C ASP A 240 -8.39 -10.93 -19.07
N VAL A 241 -9.23 -11.96 -19.00
CA VAL A 241 -8.86 -13.32 -18.53
C VAL A 241 -7.99 -14.08 -19.54
N GLN A 242 -7.93 -13.64 -20.79
CA GLN A 242 -7.02 -14.21 -21.78
C GLN A 242 -5.58 -13.79 -21.48
N HIS A 243 -4.72 -14.78 -21.25
CA HIS A 243 -3.27 -14.57 -21.11
C HIS A 243 -2.78 -13.79 -22.32
N ARG A 244 -2.18 -12.62 -22.10
CA ARG A 244 -1.40 -11.91 -23.11
C ARG A 244 0.09 -12.11 -22.80
N PRO A 245 0.68 -13.27 -23.15
CA PRO A 245 2.07 -13.55 -22.83
C PRO A 245 2.98 -12.48 -23.45
N GLY A 246 3.92 -11.97 -22.65
CA GLY A 246 4.96 -11.05 -23.13
C GLY A 246 4.56 -9.59 -23.29
N VAL A 247 3.36 -9.16 -22.88
CA VAL A 247 3.03 -7.73 -22.85
C VAL A 247 3.75 -7.07 -21.68
N SER A 248 4.74 -6.22 -21.99
CA SER A 248 5.46 -5.45 -20.99
C SER A 248 4.61 -4.31 -20.43
N VAL A 249 4.97 -3.83 -19.24
CA VAL A 249 4.30 -2.69 -18.59
C VAL A 249 4.33 -1.45 -19.49
N PHE A 250 5.47 -1.17 -20.13
CA PHE A 250 5.61 -0.04 -21.04
C PHE A 250 4.77 -0.19 -22.31
N ARG A 251 4.61 -1.42 -22.82
CA ARG A 251 3.70 -1.69 -23.94
C ARG A 251 2.25 -1.42 -23.54
N ALA A 252 1.83 -1.85 -22.35
CA ALA A 252 0.48 -1.56 -21.84
C ALA A 252 0.25 -0.05 -21.68
N ILE A 253 1.24 0.70 -21.19
CA ILE A 253 1.18 2.18 -21.12
C ILE A 253 1.00 2.77 -22.53
N LYS A 254 1.83 2.34 -23.49
CA LYS A 254 1.74 2.80 -24.88
C LYS A 254 0.39 2.50 -25.51
N GLU A 255 -0.14 1.29 -25.30
CA GLU A 255 -1.48 0.90 -25.75
C GLU A 255 -2.55 1.86 -25.20
N VAL A 256 -2.50 2.19 -23.92
CA VAL A 256 -3.45 3.13 -23.32
C VAL A 256 -3.29 4.55 -23.87
N ILE A 257 -2.06 5.04 -24.09
CA ILE A 257 -1.83 6.36 -24.70
C ILE A 257 -2.45 6.40 -26.10
N VAL A 258 -2.26 5.35 -26.89
CA VAL A 258 -2.83 5.24 -28.25
C VAL A 258 -4.35 5.14 -28.20
N GLU A 259 -4.91 4.28 -27.35
CA GLU A 259 -6.37 4.13 -27.14
C GLU A 259 -7.04 5.45 -26.71
N ARG A 260 -6.35 6.27 -25.90
CA ARG A 260 -6.87 7.55 -25.38
C ARG A 260 -6.46 8.77 -26.20
N GLY A 261 -5.59 8.62 -27.19
CA GLY A 261 -5.05 9.71 -28.00
C GLY A 261 -4.20 10.75 -27.24
N SER A 262 -3.82 10.49 -25.98
CA SER A 262 -3.07 11.46 -25.17
C SER A 262 -2.33 10.82 -23.99
N VAL A 263 -1.15 11.35 -23.66
CA VAL A 263 -0.38 11.01 -22.45
C VAL A 263 -1.14 11.44 -21.19
N LEU A 264 -1.87 12.56 -21.23
CA LEU A 264 -2.73 12.99 -20.12
C LEU A 264 -3.84 11.99 -19.83
N GLY A 265 -4.24 11.20 -20.85
CA GLY A 265 -5.19 10.12 -20.69
C GLY A 265 -4.77 9.11 -19.62
N LEU A 266 -3.47 8.93 -19.36
CA LEU A 266 -2.98 8.05 -18.29
C LEU A 266 -3.41 8.52 -16.90
N TYR A 267 -3.74 9.79 -16.72
CA TYR A 267 -4.11 10.38 -15.41
C TYR A 267 -5.64 10.42 -15.19
N ASN A 268 -6.43 9.76 -16.04
CA ASN A 268 -7.87 9.65 -15.83
C ASN A 268 -8.17 8.82 -14.57
N GLY A 269 -8.74 9.49 -13.57
CA GLY A 269 -8.97 8.95 -12.22
C GLY A 269 -7.94 9.40 -11.18
N ALA A 270 -6.86 10.10 -11.56
CA ALA A 270 -5.81 10.54 -10.62
C ALA A 270 -6.35 11.49 -9.55
N LYS A 271 -7.23 12.43 -9.94
CA LYS A 271 -7.91 13.34 -8.99
C LYS A 271 -8.75 12.58 -7.95
N VAL A 272 -9.51 11.57 -8.40
CA VAL A 272 -10.32 10.73 -7.52
C VAL A 272 -9.42 9.91 -6.60
N ASN A 273 -8.31 9.37 -7.11
CA ASN A 273 -7.33 8.66 -6.31
C ASN A 273 -6.67 9.55 -5.25
N PHE A 274 -6.31 10.78 -5.60
CA PHE A 274 -5.74 11.76 -4.68
C PHE A 274 -6.71 12.05 -3.52
N CYS A 275 -7.96 12.39 -3.83
CA CYS A 275 -8.99 12.61 -2.81
C CYS A 275 -9.24 11.35 -1.96
N ARG A 276 -9.33 10.18 -2.60
CA ARG A 276 -9.48 8.89 -1.89
C ARG A 276 -8.31 8.64 -0.94
N ALA A 277 -7.08 8.95 -1.34
CA ALA A 277 -5.91 8.77 -0.49
C ALA A 277 -6.04 9.64 0.77
N LEU A 278 -6.35 10.94 0.62
CA LEU A 278 -6.54 11.83 1.76
C LEU A 278 -7.65 11.35 2.72
N ILE A 279 -8.81 10.96 2.17
CA ILE A 279 -9.93 10.41 2.96
C ILE A 279 -9.50 9.12 3.67
N SER A 280 -8.76 8.25 2.99
CA SER A 280 -8.30 6.98 3.53
C SER A 280 -7.38 7.18 4.73
N TRP A 281 -6.40 8.08 4.59
CA TRP A 281 -5.55 8.49 5.70
C TRP A 281 -6.40 9.04 6.85
N GLY A 282 -7.37 9.92 6.57
CA GLY A 282 -8.21 10.54 7.60
C GLY A 282 -9.03 9.53 8.40
N ILE A 283 -9.65 8.55 7.71
CA ILE A 283 -10.42 7.49 8.35
C ILE A 283 -9.51 6.62 9.22
N VAL A 284 -8.35 6.21 8.71
CA VAL A 284 -7.41 5.41 9.49
C VAL A 284 -7.04 6.16 10.77
N ASN A 285 -6.66 7.43 10.69
CA ASN A 285 -6.31 8.21 11.88
C ASN A 285 -7.48 8.33 12.87
N ALA A 286 -8.67 8.72 12.39
CA ALA A 286 -9.84 8.88 13.24
C ALA A 286 -10.23 7.58 13.96
N VAL A 287 -10.13 6.43 13.28
CA VAL A 287 -10.39 5.13 13.90
C VAL A 287 -9.29 4.80 14.91
N TYR A 288 -8.02 5.06 14.61
CA TYR A 288 -6.92 4.83 15.54
C TYR A 288 -7.05 5.66 16.83
N GLU A 289 -7.43 6.94 16.73
CA GLU A 289 -7.67 7.82 17.88
C GLU A 289 -8.88 7.36 18.71
N ARG A 290 -10.02 7.10 18.07
CA ARG A 290 -11.25 6.68 18.76
C ARG A 290 -11.08 5.34 19.48
N PHE A 291 -10.39 4.38 18.88
CA PHE A 291 -10.10 3.09 19.53
C PHE A 291 -9.02 3.19 20.61
N GLY A 292 -8.10 4.15 20.52
CA GLY A 292 -7.18 4.47 21.60
C GLY A 292 -7.89 4.97 22.86
N VAL A 293 -9.00 5.69 22.70
CA VAL A 293 -9.86 6.16 23.81
C VAL A 293 -10.72 5.03 24.38
N LEU A 294 -11.22 4.12 23.54
CA LEU A 294 -12.12 3.04 23.97
C LEU A 294 -11.39 1.89 24.69
N PHE A 295 -10.11 1.67 24.38
CA PHE A 295 -9.26 0.64 25.00
C PHE A 295 -7.98 1.26 25.56
N PRO A 296 -8.06 1.97 26.71
CA PRO A 296 -6.87 2.53 27.34
C PRO A 296 -5.87 1.42 27.67
N ASN A 297 -4.59 1.74 27.49
CA ASN A 297 -3.46 0.88 27.85
C ASN A 297 -3.30 0.86 29.38
N ASN A 298 -4.24 0.21 30.08
CA ASN A 298 -3.99 -0.31 31.42
C ASN A 298 -3.24 -1.63 31.33
#